data_AF-A0A9D5SWX5-F1
#
_entry.id   AF-A0A9D5SWX5-F1
#
_cell.length_a   1.000
_cell.length_b   1.000
_cell.length_c   1.000
_cell.angle_alpha   90.00
_cell.angle_beta   90.00
_cell.angle_gamma   90.00
#
_symmetry.space_group_name_H-M   'P 1'
#
loop_
_entity.id
_entity.type
_entity.pdbx_description
1 polymer ?
#
loop_
_entity_poly.entity_id
_entity_poly.type
_entity_poly.pdbx_seq_one_letter_code
_entity_poly.pdbx_strand_id
1 'polypeptide(L)'
;MTDRKIQIPLVYRKIDERGYTDAQSDSYAWLYEMEWSPIDKILEYEHEEGESEAIVPFAHTGAGDKWVWVIADDGEEYAVGLCECAETTGVYYAKNTEDAILRQIIEYAASSDFYLDEEKAESYQISETELKVLLEKWKTIFRGIIRDEYINVIDMLCGLSLKHIECKYGEWYALLTPEEEAALIDKYIGFDLLDDEFEWFVD
;
A
#
# COMPACT_ATOMS: atom_id res chain seq x y z
N MET A 1 3.91 -29.67 -14.09
CA MET A 1 3.77 -28.37 -13.41
C MET A 1 4.79 -28.38 -12.30
N THR A 2 5.81 -27.55 -12.43
CA THR A 2 6.90 -27.47 -11.46
C THR A 2 6.36 -26.71 -10.26
N ASP A 3 6.33 -27.32 -9.07
CA ASP A 3 6.10 -26.65 -7.79
C ASP A 3 7.04 -25.44 -7.70
N ARG A 4 6.56 -24.26 -8.09
CA ARG A 4 7.35 -23.04 -8.00
C ARG A 4 7.14 -22.52 -6.59
N LYS A 5 8.14 -22.74 -5.75
CA LYS A 5 8.09 -22.27 -4.38
C LYS A 5 8.10 -20.74 -4.37
N ILE A 6 7.00 -20.13 -3.95
CA ILE A 6 6.88 -18.67 -3.77
C ILE A 6 8.02 -18.19 -2.87
N GLN A 7 8.72 -17.14 -3.31
CA GLN A 7 9.74 -16.48 -2.50
C GLN A 7 9.17 -15.19 -1.93
N ILE A 8 8.66 -15.25 -0.70
CA ILE A 8 8.14 -14.08 0.02
C ILE A 8 9.17 -12.92 -0.01
N PRO A 9 8.84 -11.70 -0.46
CA PRO A 9 9.77 -10.58 -0.50
C PRO A 9 10.44 -10.28 0.84
N LEU A 10 11.72 -9.85 0.80
CA LEU A 10 12.51 -9.60 2.02
C LEU A 10 11.85 -8.56 2.93
N VAL A 11 11.31 -7.49 2.35
CA VAL A 11 10.57 -6.44 3.06
C VAL A 11 9.41 -7.05 3.84
N TYR A 12 8.61 -7.91 3.20
CA TYR A 12 7.48 -8.56 3.84
C TYR A 12 7.89 -9.50 4.98
N ARG A 13 8.94 -10.31 4.78
CA ARG A 13 9.49 -11.16 5.84
C ARG A 13 9.91 -10.36 7.06
N LYS A 14 10.55 -9.19 6.88
CA LYS A 14 10.94 -8.33 8.00
C LYS A 14 9.73 -7.72 8.73
N ILE A 15 8.63 -7.44 8.02
CA ILE A 15 7.38 -6.94 8.62
C ILE A 15 6.76 -8.06 9.48
N ASP A 16 6.63 -9.26 8.92
CA ASP A 16 6.09 -10.43 9.60
C ASP A 16 6.92 -10.86 10.82
N GLU A 17 8.26 -10.92 10.68
CA GLU A 17 9.20 -11.25 11.78
C GLU A 17 9.09 -10.28 12.97
N ARG A 18 8.65 -9.04 12.73
CA ARG A 18 8.40 -8.03 13.77
C ARG A 18 6.98 -8.07 14.34
N GLY A 19 6.13 -8.97 13.87
CA GLY A 19 4.75 -9.15 14.31
C GLY A 19 3.80 -8.07 13.79
N TYR A 20 4.08 -7.51 12.61
CA TYR A 20 3.31 -6.38 12.07
C TYR A 20 2.18 -6.80 11.10
N THR A 21 2.10 -8.09 10.74
CA THR A 21 1.11 -8.65 9.81
C THR A 21 -0.15 -9.21 10.48
N ASP A 22 -0.12 -9.47 11.78
CA ASP A 22 -1.28 -10.02 12.51
C ASP A 22 -2.22 -8.91 12.98
N ALA A 23 -3.39 -8.79 12.34
CA ALA A 23 -4.41 -7.80 12.68
C ALA A 23 -4.97 -7.94 14.11
N GLN A 24 -4.78 -9.07 14.78
CA GLN A 24 -5.17 -9.25 16.19
C GLN A 24 -4.08 -8.78 17.17
N SER A 25 -2.90 -8.41 16.69
CA SER A 25 -1.78 -7.95 17.51
C SER A 25 -1.84 -6.44 17.76
N ASP A 26 -1.49 -6.02 18.98
CA ASP A 26 -1.26 -4.60 19.33
C ASP A 26 -0.13 -3.97 18.48
N SER A 27 0.76 -4.79 17.91
CA SER A 27 1.85 -4.34 17.05
C SER A 27 1.46 -4.20 15.58
N TYR A 28 0.22 -4.50 15.18
CA TYR A 28 -0.20 -4.45 13.79
C TYR A 28 0.14 -3.13 13.11
N ALA A 29 0.77 -3.22 11.94
CA ALA A 29 1.20 -2.07 11.15
C ALA A 29 0.12 -1.69 10.13
N TRP A 30 -1.01 -1.17 10.61
CA TRP A 30 -2.09 -0.72 9.72
C TRP A 30 -1.58 0.23 8.63
N LEU A 31 -1.93 -0.01 7.36
CA LEU A 31 -1.84 0.94 6.24
C LEU A 31 -3.26 1.13 5.69
N TYR A 32 -3.54 2.31 5.12
CA TYR A 32 -4.85 2.61 4.55
C TYR A 32 -5.18 1.62 3.42
N GLU A 33 -6.36 0.99 3.50
CA GLU A 33 -6.85 0.00 2.53
C GLU A 33 -5.87 -1.13 2.17
N MET A 34 -4.88 -1.42 3.02
CA MET A 34 -3.90 -2.50 2.78
C MET A 34 -3.73 -3.33 4.06
N GLU A 35 -4.66 -4.27 4.26
CA GLU A 35 -4.69 -5.16 5.41
C GLU A 35 -3.83 -6.42 5.19
N TRP A 36 -2.70 -6.51 5.91
CA TRP A 36 -1.71 -7.55 5.73
C TRP A 36 -2.22 -8.97 6.05
N SER A 37 -1.68 -9.95 5.34
CA SER A 37 -1.86 -11.38 5.63
C SER A 37 -0.59 -11.99 6.26
N PRO A 38 -0.66 -12.64 7.42
CA PRO A 38 0.45 -13.43 7.95
C PRO A 38 1.03 -14.41 6.92
N ILE A 39 2.36 -14.63 6.96
CA ILE A 39 3.05 -15.44 5.94
C ILE A 39 2.51 -16.87 5.85
N ASP A 40 2.13 -17.48 6.97
CA ASP A 40 1.52 -18.81 6.98
C ASP A 40 0.24 -18.85 6.15
N LYS A 41 -0.63 -17.85 6.27
CA LYS A 41 -1.84 -17.72 5.45
C LYS A 41 -1.54 -17.51 3.97
N ILE A 42 -0.50 -16.75 3.63
CA ILE A 42 -0.09 -16.54 2.24
C ILE A 42 0.38 -17.87 1.63
N LEU A 43 1.14 -18.67 2.39
CA LEU A 43 1.65 -19.97 1.92
C LEU A 43 0.57 -21.06 1.86
N GLU A 44 -0.52 -20.89 2.60
CA GLU A 44 -1.70 -21.77 2.61
C GLU A 44 -2.78 -21.31 1.63
N TYR A 45 -2.57 -20.22 0.88
CA TYR A 45 -3.55 -19.70 -0.06
C TYR A 45 -3.82 -20.70 -1.19
N GLU A 46 -5.09 -21.04 -1.37
CA GLU A 46 -5.57 -21.89 -2.46
C GLU A 46 -6.23 -21.00 -3.53
N HIS A 47 -5.62 -20.97 -4.71
CA HIS A 47 -6.14 -20.24 -5.87
C HIS A 47 -7.52 -20.75 -6.29
N GLU A 48 -8.40 -19.81 -6.66
CA GLU A 48 -9.71 -20.13 -7.21
C GLU A 48 -9.60 -20.72 -8.62
N GLU A 49 -10.62 -21.45 -9.08
CA GLU A 49 -10.63 -21.97 -10.45
C GLU A 49 -10.58 -20.82 -11.46
N GLY A 50 -9.57 -20.83 -12.33
CA GLY A 50 -9.30 -19.77 -13.29
C GLY A 50 -8.34 -18.69 -12.78
N GLU A 51 -8.01 -18.63 -11.49
CA GLU A 51 -7.03 -17.69 -10.95
C GLU A 51 -5.60 -18.11 -11.35
N SER A 52 -4.80 -17.14 -11.81
CA SER A 52 -3.43 -17.39 -12.24
C SER A 52 -2.51 -17.72 -11.05
N GLU A 53 -1.77 -18.83 -11.12
CA GLU A 53 -0.76 -19.21 -10.10
C GLU A 53 0.40 -18.19 -9.99
N ALA A 54 0.53 -17.27 -10.95
CA ALA A 54 1.48 -16.17 -10.89
C ALA A 54 1.01 -15.01 -10.01
N ILE A 55 -0.17 -15.09 -9.40
CA ILE A 55 -0.78 -14.02 -8.60
C ILE A 55 -0.85 -14.50 -7.16
N VAL A 56 -0.11 -13.86 -6.26
CA VAL A 56 -0.04 -14.29 -4.85
C VAL A 56 -0.58 -13.17 -3.95
N PRO A 57 -1.78 -13.33 -3.37
CA PRO A 57 -2.33 -12.35 -2.44
C PRO A 57 -1.49 -12.25 -1.17
N PHE A 58 -1.23 -11.02 -0.72
CA PHE A 58 -0.51 -10.74 0.53
C PHE A 58 -1.23 -9.75 1.44
N ALA A 59 -2.22 -9.02 0.93
CA ALA A 59 -3.06 -8.11 1.71
C ALA A 59 -4.43 -7.95 1.03
N HIS A 60 -5.36 -7.28 1.70
CA HIS A 60 -6.69 -6.97 1.15
C HIS A 60 -7.16 -5.56 1.52
N THR A 61 -8.10 -5.03 0.73
CA THR A 61 -8.84 -3.80 1.06
C THR A 61 -9.98 -4.12 2.03
N GLY A 62 -10.60 -3.09 2.62
CA GLY A 62 -11.80 -3.27 3.45
C GLY A 62 -13.00 -3.78 2.64
N ALA A 63 -12.97 -3.61 1.30
CA ALA A 63 -13.95 -4.13 0.36
C ALA A 63 -13.68 -5.59 -0.09
N GLY A 64 -12.51 -6.14 0.24
CA GLY A 64 -12.10 -7.51 -0.11
C GLY A 64 -11.29 -7.63 -1.40
N ASP A 65 -10.87 -6.52 -2.01
CA ASP A 65 -9.95 -6.55 -3.16
C ASP A 65 -8.59 -7.07 -2.73
N LYS A 66 -7.88 -7.75 -3.62
CA LYS A 66 -6.64 -8.45 -3.30
C LYS A 66 -5.44 -7.59 -3.70
N TRP A 67 -4.59 -7.27 -2.72
CA TRP A 67 -3.22 -6.83 -2.99
C TRP A 67 -2.35 -8.05 -3.27
N VAL A 68 -1.69 -8.06 -4.43
CA VAL A 68 -1.01 -9.26 -4.94
C VAL A 68 0.43 -8.99 -5.32
N TRP A 69 1.27 -10.02 -5.18
CA TRP A 69 2.53 -10.10 -5.88
C TRP A 69 2.30 -10.76 -7.24
N VAL A 70 2.76 -10.08 -8.29
CA VAL A 70 2.78 -10.61 -9.64
C VAL A 70 4.13 -11.28 -9.87
N ILE A 71 4.14 -12.61 -9.87
CA ILE A 71 5.34 -13.44 -9.93
C ILE A 71 5.89 -13.46 -11.35
N ALA A 72 7.05 -12.84 -11.56
CA ALA A 72 7.78 -12.89 -12.83
C ALA A 72 8.60 -14.18 -12.97
N ASP A 73 8.81 -14.60 -14.23
CA ASP A 73 9.50 -15.84 -14.56
C ASP A 73 11.01 -15.83 -14.28
N ASP A 74 11.60 -14.65 -14.21
CA ASP A 74 13.05 -14.39 -14.21
C ASP A 74 13.67 -14.26 -12.81
N GLY A 75 12.86 -14.33 -11.75
CA GLY A 75 13.33 -14.23 -10.38
C GLY A 75 13.67 -12.81 -9.92
N GLU A 76 13.18 -11.78 -10.63
CA GLU A 76 13.16 -10.41 -10.13
C GLU A 76 12.25 -10.24 -8.91
N GLU A 77 12.37 -9.11 -8.21
CA GLU A 77 11.40 -8.75 -7.17
C GLU A 77 10.00 -8.65 -7.76
N TYR A 78 9.01 -9.15 -7.03
CA TYR A 78 7.65 -9.19 -7.52
C TYR A 78 7.04 -7.80 -7.53
N ALA A 79 6.50 -7.40 -8.69
CA ALA A 79 5.64 -6.24 -8.78
C ALA A 79 4.42 -6.43 -7.88
N VAL A 80 3.93 -5.33 -7.34
CA VAL A 80 2.71 -5.28 -6.56
C VAL A 80 1.58 -4.83 -7.47
N GLY A 81 0.47 -5.54 -7.45
CA GLY A 81 -0.76 -5.17 -8.12
C GLY A 81 -1.95 -5.13 -7.17
N LEU A 82 -3.04 -4.52 -7.63
CA LEU A 82 -4.34 -4.57 -7.00
C LEU A 82 -5.33 -5.26 -7.94
N CYS A 83 -5.96 -6.32 -7.46
CA CYS A 83 -7.00 -7.05 -8.16
C CYS A 83 -8.37 -6.72 -7.53
N GLU A 84 -9.18 -5.96 -8.25
CA GLU A 84 -10.54 -5.64 -7.81
C GLU A 84 -11.45 -6.86 -7.98
N CYS A 85 -12.27 -7.16 -6.97
CA CYS A 85 -13.04 -8.41 -6.88
C CYS A 85 -14.00 -8.68 -8.06
N ALA A 86 -14.39 -7.65 -8.81
CA ALA A 86 -15.36 -7.75 -9.90
C ALA A 86 -14.73 -7.86 -11.30
N GLU A 87 -13.40 -7.75 -11.40
CA GLU A 87 -12.69 -7.61 -12.65
C GLU A 87 -11.79 -8.82 -12.93
N THR A 88 -11.64 -9.18 -14.21
CA THR A 88 -10.72 -10.25 -14.64
C THR A 88 -9.28 -9.77 -14.79
N THR A 89 -9.08 -8.45 -14.71
CA THR A 89 -7.78 -7.78 -14.74
C THR A 89 -7.48 -7.11 -13.40
N GLY A 90 -6.20 -7.01 -13.09
CA GLY A 90 -5.67 -6.19 -12.00
C GLY A 90 -4.81 -5.07 -12.57
N VAL A 91 -4.41 -4.13 -11.71
CA VAL A 91 -3.58 -2.98 -12.09
C VAL A 91 -2.26 -3.03 -11.33
N TYR A 92 -1.15 -2.88 -12.05
CA TYR A 92 0.17 -2.78 -11.45
C TYR A 92 0.30 -1.49 -10.64
N TYR A 93 0.58 -1.63 -9.36
CA TYR A 93 0.60 -0.52 -8.40
C TYR A 93 2.02 -0.06 -8.07
N ALA A 94 2.98 -0.97 -7.96
CA ALA A 94 4.36 -0.63 -7.66
C ALA A 94 5.33 -1.71 -8.12
N LYS A 95 6.60 -1.34 -8.32
CA LYS A 95 7.65 -2.27 -8.75
C LYS A 95 7.94 -3.37 -7.73
N ASN A 96 7.77 -3.08 -6.43
CA ASN A 96 7.98 -4.04 -5.36
C ASN A 96 7.19 -3.65 -4.09
N THR A 97 7.26 -4.49 -3.06
CA THR A 97 6.57 -4.25 -1.77
C THR A 97 7.02 -2.97 -1.08
N GLU A 98 8.28 -2.59 -1.22
CA GLU A 98 8.81 -1.38 -0.59
C GLU A 98 8.20 -0.12 -1.20
N ASP A 99 8.14 -0.09 -2.53
CA ASP A 99 7.55 0.99 -3.31
C ASP A 99 6.04 1.07 -3.06
N ALA A 100 5.36 -0.08 -2.94
CA ALA A 100 3.94 -0.11 -2.58
C ALA A 100 3.67 0.53 -1.20
N ILE A 101 4.50 0.25 -0.19
CA ILE A 101 4.37 0.87 1.14
C ILE A 101 4.53 2.38 1.05
N LEU A 102 5.54 2.87 0.31
CA LEU A 102 5.74 4.31 0.19
C LEU A 102 4.59 4.97 -0.59
N ARG A 103 4.15 4.38 -1.71
CA ARG A 103 3.04 4.89 -2.52
C ARG A 103 1.77 5.02 -1.67
N GLN A 104 1.43 4.01 -0.88
CA GLN A 104 0.29 4.05 0.05
C GLN A 104 0.37 5.20 1.06
N ILE A 105 1.54 5.45 1.64
CA ILE A 105 1.72 6.54 2.60
C ILE A 105 1.58 7.91 1.92
N ILE A 106 2.09 8.04 0.68
CA ILE A 106 1.99 9.28 -0.12
C ILE A 106 0.52 9.54 -0.49
N GLU A 107 -0.18 8.53 -1.03
CA GLU A 107 -1.59 8.62 -1.42
C GLU A 107 -2.47 8.94 -0.20
N TYR A 108 -2.23 8.29 0.94
CA TYR A 108 -2.95 8.62 2.18
C TYR A 108 -2.69 10.06 2.61
N ALA A 109 -1.46 10.57 2.52
CA ALA A 109 -1.16 11.97 2.86
C ALA A 109 -1.80 13.01 1.91
N ALA A 110 -2.31 12.58 0.75
CA ALA A 110 -3.05 13.39 -0.21
C ALA A 110 -4.58 13.21 -0.12
N SER A 111 -5.05 12.22 0.65
CA SER A 111 -6.46 11.81 0.70
C SER A 111 -7.37 12.85 1.37
N SER A 112 -8.68 12.65 1.22
CA SER A 112 -9.72 13.46 1.86
C SER A 112 -10.07 13.00 3.29
N ASP A 113 -9.26 12.15 3.92
CA ASP A 113 -9.54 11.55 5.23
C ASP A 113 -9.24 12.49 6.41
N PHE A 114 -9.06 13.79 6.17
CA PHE A 114 -8.60 14.72 7.20
C PHE A 114 -9.53 15.92 7.36
N TYR A 115 -9.59 16.43 8.58
CA TYR A 115 -10.31 17.65 8.91
C TYR A 115 -9.45 18.64 9.71
N LEU A 116 -9.81 19.93 9.60
CA LEU A 116 -9.35 20.99 10.50
C LEU A 116 -10.42 21.45 11.48
N ASP A 117 -11.70 21.19 11.17
CA ASP A 117 -12.86 21.60 11.95
C ASP A 117 -13.72 20.38 12.29
N GLU A 118 -13.62 19.92 13.54
CA GLU A 118 -14.30 18.70 14.03
C GLU A 118 -15.83 18.78 13.87
N GLU A 119 -16.42 19.97 13.94
CA GLU A 119 -17.88 20.13 13.79
C GLU A 119 -18.37 19.84 12.36
N LYS A 120 -17.46 19.82 11.39
CA LYS A 120 -17.73 19.53 9.97
C LYS A 120 -17.14 18.21 9.51
N ALA A 121 -16.49 17.48 10.42
CA ALA A 121 -15.80 16.24 10.09
C ALA A 121 -16.80 15.11 9.85
N GLU A 122 -16.53 14.30 8.84
CA GLU A 122 -17.17 13.01 8.67
C GLU A 122 -16.58 12.00 9.65
N SER A 123 -17.36 10.98 10.03
CA SER A 123 -16.96 10.03 11.08
C SER A 123 -15.70 9.20 10.82
N TYR A 124 -15.25 9.14 9.57
CA TYR A 124 -14.04 8.43 9.15
C TYR A 124 -12.80 9.34 9.12
N GLN A 125 -12.98 10.66 9.17
CA GLN A 125 -11.87 11.59 9.06
C GLN A 125 -11.15 11.74 10.40
N ILE A 126 -9.85 11.99 10.34
CA ILE A 126 -8.99 12.22 11.51
C ILE A 126 -8.41 13.63 11.53
N SER A 127 -8.04 14.10 12.71
CA SER A 127 -7.38 15.39 12.87
C SER A 127 -5.94 15.39 12.37
N GLU A 128 -5.38 16.59 12.11
CA GLU A 128 -3.94 16.72 11.81
C GLU A 128 -3.06 16.08 12.89
N THR A 129 -3.44 16.19 14.16
CA THR A 129 -2.66 15.62 15.27
C THR A 129 -2.61 14.09 15.19
N GLU A 130 -3.74 13.45 14.91
CA GLU A 130 -3.83 11.99 14.76
C GLU A 130 -3.04 11.50 13.55
N LEU A 131 -3.13 12.21 12.42
CA LEU A 131 -2.33 11.93 11.22
C LEU A 131 -0.83 12.00 11.53
N LYS A 132 -0.37 12.99 12.30
CA LYS A 132 1.06 13.09 12.69
C LYS A 132 1.50 11.93 13.56
N VAL A 133 0.67 11.51 14.51
CA VAL A 133 0.94 10.33 15.34
C VAL A 133 1.04 9.07 14.48
N LEU A 134 0.16 8.93 13.50
CA LEU A 134 0.16 7.80 12.57
C LEU A 134 1.41 7.78 11.67
N LEU A 135 1.80 8.91 11.07
CA LEU A 135 3.02 9.02 10.26
C LEU A 135 4.28 8.71 11.07
N GLU A 136 4.37 9.19 12.32
CA GLU A 136 5.48 8.86 13.23
C GLU A 136 5.51 7.36 13.59
N LYS A 137 4.34 6.74 13.76
CA LYS A 137 4.20 5.30 13.96
C LYS A 137 4.72 4.54 12.73
N TRP A 138 4.28 4.88 11.53
CA TRP A 138 4.77 4.28 10.27
C TRP A 138 6.28 4.45 10.10
N LYS A 139 6.79 5.66 10.33
CA LYS A 139 8.23 5.95 10.30
C LYS A 139 9.02 5.02 11.23
N THR A 140 8.48 4.78 12.43
CA THR A 140 9.13 3.91 13.43
C THR A 140 9.07 2.44 13.03
N ILE A 141 7.91 1.96 12.58
CA ILE A 141 7.66 0.59 12.12
C ILE A 141 8.59 0.23 10.97
N PHE A 142 8.61 1.05 9.93
CA PHE A 142 9.31 0.76 8.68
C PHE A 142 10.80 1.07 8.72
N ARG A 143 11.31 1.72 9.78
CA ARG A 143 12.74 1.97 9.95
C ARG A 143 13.54 0.67 9.99
N GLY A 144 14.54 0.58 9.11
CA GLY A 144 15.38 -0.61 8.92
C GLY A 144 14.68 -1.77 8.17
N ILE A 145 13.43 -1.57 7.75
CA ILE A 145 12.71 -2.48 6.84
C ILE A 145 12.89 -1.97 5.41
N ILE A 146 12.50 -0.71 5.16
CA ILE A 146 12.60 0.00 3.88
C ILE A 146 13.83 0.92 3.84
N ARG A 147 14.16 1.46 2.67
CA ARG A 147 15.28 2.37 2.42
C ARG A 147 15.15 3.65 3.24
N ASP A 148 16.30 4.15 3.71
CA ASP A 148 16.38 5.40 4.48
C ASP A 148 15.85 6.61 3.69
N GLU A 149 15.98 6.60 2.36
CA GLU A 149 15.39 7.65 1.51
C GLU A 149 13.86 7.72 1.66
N TYR A 150 13.18 6.58 1.80
CA TYR A 150 11.72 6.52 1.97
C TYR A 150 11.34 6.97 3.37
N ILE A 151 12.14 6.59 4.38
CA ILE A 151 12.00 7.10 5.75
C ILE A 151 12.12 8.63 5.78
N ASN A 152 13.01 9.22 4.98
CA ASN A 152 13.13 10.69 4.88
C ASN A 152 11.90 11.33 4.22
N VAL A 153 11.23 10.65 3.28
CA VAL A 153 9.96 11.12 2.72
C VAL A 153 8.89 11.14 3.80
N ILE A 154 8.75 10.07 4.59
CA ILE A 154 7.80 10.02 5.71
C ILE A 154 8.10 11.11 6.73
N ASP A 155 9.37 11.33 7.07
CA ASP A 155 9.79 12.41 7.98
C ASP A 155 9.46 13.81 7.44
N MET A 156 9.61 14.02 6.12
CA MET A 156 9.17 15.24 5.45
C MET A 156 7.66 15.44 5.59
N LEU A 157 6.86 14.39 5.36
CA LEU A 157 5.39 14.44 5.55
C LEU A 157 5.02 14.77 7.00
N CYS A 158 5.76 14.25 7.99
CA CYS A 158 5.59 14.63 9.40
C CYS A 158 5.81 16.13 9.63
N GLY A 159 6.63 16.81 8.83
CA GLY A 159 6.89 18.24 8.94
C GLY A 159 5.87 19.17 8.26
N LEU A 160 4.97 18.64 7.42
CA LEU A 160 3.96 19.44 6.72
C LEU A 160 2.78 19.84 7.64
N SER A 161 1.88 20.68 7.17
CA SER A 161 0.58 20.91 7.82
C SER A 161 -0.54 20.70 6.83
N LEU A 162 -1.75 20.39 7.32
CA LEU A 162 -2.89 20.27 6.44
C LEU A 162 -3.13 21.61 5.75
N LYS A 163 -3.35 21.54 4.44
CA LYS A 163 -3.73 22.67 3.61
C LYS A 163 -5.08 22.40 2.99
N HIS A 164 -5.79 23.50 2.78
CA HIS A 164 -7.04 23.50 2.06
C HIS A 164 -6.76 23.30 0.57
N ILE A 165 -7.39 22.28 -0.02
CA ILE A 165 -7.28 21.95 -1.44
C ILE A 165 -8.64 22.18 -2.07
N GLU A 166 -8.66 23.01 -3.11
CA GLU A 166 -9.84 23.27 -3.92
C GLU A 166 -9.49 23.02 -5.39
N CYS A 167 -10.21 22.09 -6.02
CA CYS A 167 -10.04 21.80 -7.43
C CYS A 167 -11.38 21.42 -8.08
N LYS A 168 -11.34 21.09 -9.38
CA LYS A 168 -12.55 20.71 -10.14
C LYS A 168 -13.25 19.44 -9.62
N TYR A 169 -12.59 18.63 -8.79
CA TYR A 169 -13.10 17.38 -8.26
C TYR A 169 -13.72 17.51 -6.86
N GLY A 170 -13.50 18.64 -6.19
CA GLY A 170 -14.00 18.86 -4.83
C GLY A 170 -13.06 19.72 -4.00
N GLU A 171 -13.36 19.74 -2.70
CA GLU A 171 -12.69 20.54 -1.69
C GLU A 171 -12.40 19.65 -0.46
N TRP A 172 -11.16 19.61 0.01
CA TRP A 172 -10.75 18.82 1.17
C TRP A 172 -9.49 19.39 1.84
N TYR A 173 -9.05 18.75 2.92
CA TYR A 173 -7.78 19.05 3.58
C TYR A 173 -6.83 17.87 3.43
N ALA A 174 -5.58 18.14 3.03
CA ALA A 174 -4.53 17.11 2.97
C ALA A 174 -3.15 17.71 3.21
N LEU A 175 -2.13 16.87 3.41
CA LEU A 175 -0.73 17.32 3.54
C LEU A 175 -0.12 17.63 2.17
N LEU A 176 -0.51 16.89 1.14
CA LEU A 176 -0.02 17.01 -0.23
C LEU A 176 -1.12 17.50 -1.17
N THR A 177 -0.79 18.39 -2.12
CA THR A 177 -1.68 18.63 -3.27
C THR A 177 -1.56 17.48 -4.28
N PRO A 178 -2.53 17.31 -5.18
CA PRO A 178 -2.43 16.29 -6.25
C PRO A 178 -1.16 16.42 -7.10
N GLU A 179 -0.67 17.65 -7.33
CA GLU A 179 0.58 17.87 -8.06
C GLU A 179 1.83 17.44 -7.29
N GLU A 180 1.84 17.65 -5.97
CA GLU A 180 2.95 17.22 -5.11
C GLU A 180 2.97 15.70 -4.92
N GLU A 181 1.79 15.09 -4.74
CA GLU A 181 1.60 13.64 -4.75
C GLU A 181 2.17 13.02 -6.04
N ALA A 182 1.69 13.49 -7.20
CA ALA A 182 2.14 13.02 -8.49
C ALA A 182 3.66 13.18 -8.67
N ALA A 183 4.23 14.30 -8.21
CA ALA A 183 5.67 14.52 -8.26
C ALA A 183 6.48 13.56 -7.37
N LEU A 184 5.94 13.16 -6.21
CA LEU A 184 6.58 12.16 -5.35
C LEU A 184 6.47 10.74 -5.94
N ILE A 185 5.30 10.39 -6.49
CA ILE A 185 5.08 9.10 -7.16
C ILE A 185 6.00 8.96 -8.37
N ASP A 186 6.06 9.97 -9.25
CA ASP A 186 6.97 9.98 -10.41
C ASP A 186 8.43 9.81 -9.99
N LYS A 187 8.85 10.51 -8.93
CA LYS A 187 10.24 10.49 -8.46
C LYS A 187 10.66 9.15 -7.85
N TYR A 188 9.81 8.54 -7.04
CA TYR A 188 10.20 7.39 -6.21
C TYR A 188 9.62 6.05 -6.67
N ILE A 189 8.45 6.06 -7.29
CA ILE A 189 7.65 4.85 -7.57
C ILE A 189 7.62 4.52 -9.08
N GLY A 190 7.88 5.50 -9.94
CA GLY A 190 7.82 5.36 -11.41
C GLY A 190 8.55 4.11 -11.93
N PHE A 191 7.84 3.27 -12.69
CA PHE A 191 8.38 2.11 -13.39
C PHE A 191 7.54 1.77 -14.62
N ASP A 192 8.07 0.90 -15.51
CA ASP A 192 7.54 0.71 -16.87
C ASP A 192 6.12 0.13 -16.94
N LEU A 193 5.67 -0.60 -15.92
CA LEU A 193 4.32 -1.21 -15.87
C LEU A 193 3.37 -0.43 -14.96
N LEU A 194 3.77 0.71 -14.41
CA LEU A 194 2.95 1.46 -13.46
C LEU A 194 1.58 1.80 -14.07
N ASP A 195 0.52 1.43 -13.37
CA ASP A 195 -0.88 1.61 -13.76
C ASP A 195 -1.31 0.87 -15.05
N ASP A 196 -0.46 -0.02 -15.59
CA ASP A 196 -0.85 -0.95 -16.66
C ASP A 196 -1.69 -2.12 -16.08
N GLU A 197 -2.57 -2.67 -16.92
CA GLU A 197 -3.38 -3.83 -16.56
C GLU A 197 -2.62 -5.15 -16.74
N PHE A 198 -2.94 -6.14 -15.91
CA PHE A 198 -2.54 -7.54 -16.07
C PHE A 198 -3.72 -8.49 -15.88
N GLU A 199 -3.71 -9.62 -16.57
CA GLU A 199 -4.72 -10.67 -16.39
C GLU A 199 -4.41 -11.48 -15.13
N TRP A 200 -5.43 -11.70 -14.29
CA TRP A 200 -5.30 -12.53 -13.08
C TRP A 200 -6.35 -13.64 -12.99
N PHE A 201 -7.42 -13.55 -13.79
CA PHE A 201 -8.28 -14.67 -14.15
C PHE A 201 -8.08 -15.04 -15.62
N VAL A 202 -7.85 -16.32 -15.88
CA VAL A 202 -7.68 -16.88 -17.22
C VAL A 202 -8.81 -17.86 -17.48
N ASP A 203 -9.60 -17.60 -18.52
CA ASP A 203 -10.65 -18.50 -19.03
C ASP A 203 -10.07 -19.79 -19.68
#